data_AF-A0A8C1NK74-F1
#
_entry.id   AF-A0A8C1NK74-F1
#
_cell.length_a   1.000
_cell.length_b   1.000
_cell.length_c   1.000
_cell.angle_alpha   90.00
_cell.angle_beta   90.00
_cell.angle_gamma   90.00
#
_symmetry.space_group_name_H-M   'P 1'
#
loop_
_entity.id
_entity.type
_entity.pdbx_description
1 polymer ?
#
loop_
_entity_poly.entity_id
_entity_poly.type
_entity_poly.pdbx_seq_one_letter_code
_entity_poly.pdbx_strand_id
1 'polypeptide(L)' 'MHVEILLLLCVCCVRRVTTYSDGRVEVSCQSMTPNHTDFKSQISSSPYKVSVNSTTFTPGQTITGEGSF' A
#
# COMPACT_ATOMS: atom_id res chain seq x y z
N MET A 1 5.87 -24.23 -34.89
CA MET A 1 6.51 -22.91 -34.87
C MET A 1 5.65 -21.83 -34.20
N HIS A 2 4.38 -21.68 -34.53
CA HIS A 2 3.51 -20.66 -33.90
C HIS A 2 3.25 -20.88 -32.40
N VAL A 3 2.99 -22.13 -31.99
CA VAL A 3 2.70 -22.48 -30.58
C VAL A 3 3.93 -22.27 -29.68
N GLU A 4 5.11 -22.65 -30.16
CA GLU A 4 6.40 -22.44 -29.46
C GLU A 4 6.69 -20.95 -29.22
N ILE A 5 6.42 -20.11 -30.22
CA ILE A 5 6.61 -18.66 -30.12
C ILE A 5 5.62 -18.05 -29.12
N LEU A 6 4.36 -18.51 -29.12
CA LEU A 6 3.35 -18.11 -28.15
C LEU A 6 3.73 -18.49 -26.71
N LEU A 7 4.26 -19.70 -26.51
CA LEU A 7 4.75 -20.17 -25.22
C LEU A 7 5.92 -19.32 -24.71
N LEU A 8 6.88 -19.03 -25.57
CA LEU A 8 8.00 -18.13 -25.26
C LEU A 8 7.52 -16.73 -24.86
N LEU A 9 6.59 -16.16 -25.63
CA LEU A 9 6.04 -14.84 -25.34
C LEU A 9 5.31 -14.81 -23.98
N CYS A 10 4.52 -15.84 -23.68
CA CYS A 10 3.87 -15.99 -22.38
C CYS A 10 4.89 -15.99 -21.24
N VAL A 11 5.93 -16.83 -21.31
CA VAL A 11 6.97 -16.94 -20.27
C VAL A 11 7.75 -15.63 -20.10
N CYS A 12 8.06 -14.93 -21.19
CA CYS A 12 8.77 -13.65 -21.15
C CYS A 12 7.90 -12.49 -20.62
N CYS A 13 6.58 -12.55 -20.81
CA CYS A 13 5.65 -11.52 -20.37
C CYS A 13 5.14 -11.72 -18.94
N VAL A 14 5.37 -12.88 -18.30
CA VAL A 14 5.08 -13.06 -16.86
C VAL A 14 6.11 -12.28 -16.06
N ARG A 15 5.86 -10.99 -15.83
CA ARG A 15 6.57 -10.25 -14.79
C ARG A 15 6.28 -10.95 -13.47
N ARG A 16 7.30 -11.59 -12.89
CA ARG A 16 7.22 -12.14 -11.53
C ARG A 16 7.02 -10.99 -10.57
N VAL A 17 5.81 -10.85 -10.03
CA VAL A 17 5.59 -10.08 -8.80
C VAL A 17 6.03 -10.98 -7.66
N THR A 18 7.22 -10.75 -7.12
CA THR A 18 7.69 -11.49 -5.95
C THR A 18 7.01 -10.90 -4.71
N THR A 19 6.06 -11.64 -4.15
CA THR A 19 5.51 -11.33 -2.83
C THR A 19 6.49 -11.78 -1.75
N TYR A 20 6.37 -11.22 -0.55
CA TYR A 20 7.07 -11.75 0.63
C TYR A 20 6.60 -13.19 0.88
N SER A 21 7.52 -14.10 1.19
CA SER A 21 7.24 -15.54 1.30
C SER A 21 6.27 -15.89 2.44
N ASP A 22 6.16 -15.03 3.44
CA ASP A 22 5.22 -15.11 4.56
C ASP A 22 3.98 -14.21 4.39
N GLY A 23 3.86 -13.54 3.24
CA GLY A 23 2.79 -12.58 2.94
C GLY A 23 2.88 -11.27 3.71
N ARG A 24 3.95 -11.04 4.50
CA ARG A 24 4.09 -9.84 5.33
C ARG A 24 4.79 -8.74 4.56
N VAL A 25 4.17 -7.57 4.51
CA VAL A 25 4.78 -6.34 3.97
C VAL A 25 5.65 -5.65 5.02
N GLU A 26 6.57 -6.42 5.61
CA GLU A 26 7.28 -6.05 6.83
C GLU A 26 8.06 -4.74 6.67
N VAL A 27 8.69 -4.52 5.51
CA VAL A 27 9.40 -3.28 5.15
C VAL A 27 8.49 -2.04 5.19
N SER A 28 7.22 -2.18 4.77
CA SER A 28 6.26 -1.07 4.78
C SER A 28 5.62 -0.85 6.15
N CYS A 29 5.47 -1.92 6.95
CA CYS A 29 4.78 -1.87 8.24
C CYS A 29 5.70 -1.60 9.43
N GLN A 30 7.01 -1.83 9.32
CA GLN A 30 7.93 -1.76 10.46
C GLN A 30 8.10 -0.33 11.00
N SER A 31 8.22 0.67 10.12
CA SER A 31 8.40 2.07 10.53
C SER A 31 7.10 2.86 10.59
N MET A 32 6.04 2.39 9.91
CA MET A 32 4.84 3.17 9.57
C MET A 32 5.15 4.51 8.88
N THR A 33 6.37 4.68 8.35
CA THR A 33 6.83 5.90 7.71
C THR A 33 6.85 5.68 6.20
N PRO A 34 6.20 6.55 5.41
CA PRO A 34 6.29 6.44 3.96
C PRO A 34 7.72 6.74 3.49
N ASN A 35 8.21 5.98 2.51
CA ASN A 35 9.58 6.12 2.00
C ASN A 35 9.73 7.32 1.06
N HIS A 36 9.60 8.51 1.62
CA HIS A 36 9.75 9.78 0.93
C HIS A 36 11.21 10.23 1.08
N THR A 37 12.09 9.74 0.20
CA THR A 37 13.54 9.98 0.26
C THR A 37 13.88 11.47 0.23
N ASP A 38 13.38 12.19 -0.78
CA ASP A 38 13.79 13.57 -1.07
C ASP A 38 12.69 14.61 -0.76
N PHE A 39 11.50 14.14 -0.37
CA PHE A 39 10.38 15.03 -0.05
C PHE A 39 10.39 15.39 1.42
N LYS A 40 10.31 16.69 1.71
CA LYS A 40 10.22 17.20 3.08
C LYS A 40 8.80 17.07 3.60
N SER A 41 8.66 16.69 4.87
CA SER A 41 7.39 16.71 5.57
C SER A 41 6.76 18.09 5.54
N GLN A 42 5.44 18.15 5.34
CA GLN A 42 4.70 19.38 5.44
C GLN A 42 4.75 19.91 6.87
N ILE A 43 5.11 21.18 7.03
CA ILE A 43 5.18 21.88 8.34
C ILE A 43 4.04 22.88 8.54
N SER A 44 3.30 23.21 7.48
CA SER A 44 2.09 24.03 7.53
C SER A 44 0.87 23.16 7.86
N SER A 45 -0.21 23.78 8.35
CA SER A 45 -1.48 23.09 8.56
C SER A 45 -1.96 22.38 7.29
N SER A 46 -2.38 21.12 7.42
CA SER A 46 -2.97 20.35 6.32
C SER A 46 -4.25 21.02 5.81
N PRO A 47 -4.44 21.15 4.48
CA PRO A 47 -5.72 21.59 3.93
C PRO A 47 -6.79 20.51 4.08
N TYR A 48 -6.40 19.25 4.24
CA TYR A 48 -7.29 18.11 4.42
C TYR A 48 -7.55 17.83 5.89
N LYS A 49 -8.79 17.44 6.22
CA LYS A 49 -9.18 16.92 7.53
C LYS A 49 -9.69 15.50 7.40
N VAL A 50 -9.29 14.67 8.36
CA VAL A 50 -9.83 13.33 8.56
C VAL A 50 -10.51 13.30 9.91
N SER A 51 -11.76 12.88 9.94
CA SER A 51 -12.50 12.62 11.17
C SER A 51 -12.81 11.14 11.27
N VAL A 52 -12.91 10.66 12.50
CA VAL A 52 -13.33 9.29 12.82
C VAL A 52 -14.51 9.35 13.77
N ASN A 53 -15.39 8.35 13.68
CA ASN A 53 -16.57 8.29 14.54
C ASN A 53 -16.24 7.92 16.00
N SER A 54 -15.02 7.43 16.29
CA SER A 54 -14.55 7.13 17.64
C SER A 54 -13.02 7.25 17.75
N THR A 55 -12.54 7.71 18.90
CA THR A 55 -11.11 7.79 19.25
C THR A 55 -10.65 6.64 20.16
N THR A 56 -11.58 5.80 20.60
CA THR A 56 -11.31 4.56 21.33
C THR A 56 -11.92 3.39 20.56
N PHE A 57 -11.29 2.22 20.65
CA PHE A 57 -11.75 1.03 19.94
C PHE A 57 -11.49 -0.25 20.74
N THR A 58 -12.36 -1.24 20.56
CA THR A 58 -12.16 -2.61 21.04
C THR A 58 -11.94 -3.57 19.86
N PRO A 59 -11.29 -4.73 20.08
CA PRO A 59 -11.12 -5.71 19.02
C PRO A 59 -12.46 -6.12 18.38
N GLY A 60 -12.55 -6.05 17.05
CA GLY A 60 -13.76 -6.38 16.28
C GLY A 60 -14.73 -5.22 16.08
N GLN A 61 -14.52 -4.07 16.72
CA GLN A 61 -15.34 -2.88 16.49
C GLN A 61 -15.09 -2.31 15.09
N THR A 62 -16.17 -1.96 14.39
CA THR A 62 -16.08 -1.21 13.12
C THR A 62 -15.96 0.29 13.43
N ILE A 63 -14.91 0.91 12.89
CA ILE A 63 -14.66 2.35 12.94
C ILE A 63 -14.83 2.90 11.53
N THR A 64 -15.56 4.01 11.39
CA THR A 64 -15.75 4.70 10.11
C THR A 64 -15.03 6.04 10.15
N GLY A 65 -14.44 6.42 9.01
CA GLY A 65 -13.75 7.68 8.84
C GLY A 65 -14.26 8.44 7.61
N GLU A 66 -14.20 9.76 7.68
CA GLU A 66 -14.55 10.66 6.59
C GLU A 66 -13.37 11.60 6.29
N GLY A 67 -13.15 11.86 5.00
CA GLY A 67 -12.13 12.80 4.53
C GLY A 67 -12.80 14.00 3.88
N SER A 68 -12.36 15.20 4.24
CA SER A 68 -12.79 16.45 3.60
C SER A 68 -11.61 17.26 3.08
N PHE A 69 -11.83 17.91 1.93
CA PHE A 69 -10.92 18.85 1.28
C PHE A 69 -11.27 20.30 1.59
#